data_AF-A0A7J0EGI4-F1
#
_entry.id   AF-A0A7J0EGI4-F1
#
_cell.length_a   1.000
_cell.length_b   1.000
_cell.length_c   1.000
_cell.angle_alpha   90.00
_cell.angle_beta   90.00
_cell.angle_gamma   90.00
#
_symmetry.space_group_name_H-M   'P 1'
#
loop_
_entity.id
_entity.type
_entity.pdbx_description
1 polymer ?
#
loop_
_entity_poly.entity_id
_entity_poly.type
_entity_poly.pdbx_seq_one_letter_code
_entity_poly.pdbx_strand_id
1 'polypeptide(L)'
;MKCSLGHLMAIMKCNKAYVGILFIQFVYAVKALFVKLSIVKGMNPFVFVFYRQAFATLSLAPFAFFLERVESISIRKWHGLAKVLGSTVSLGGALVFMLVQGPAVYHQAGQKEVYVSPTEGHSKGDLLKGSLAAFSSNIAWSLWIIMQGTLVKEYPALLRLTALQTFFSCIQSAIWAAAAERNISSWKLGWDVNLLSVTYCGIIFTGITYWLRIWVIEKKGPVFLAMFTPLSLLLTALLSAILWKETLHWGSVGGGLLLVGGLYGFLWGKHKEDKAEKIEQKSLDTVEETV
;
A
#
# COMPACT_ATOMS: atom_id res chain seq x y z
N MET A 1 -39.55 13.72 -3.99
CA MET A 1 -38.89 13.64 -2.66
C MET A 1 -37.80 12.55 -2.55
N LYS A 2 -37.94 11.38 -3.23
CA LYS A 2 -36.89 10.32 -3.24
C LYS A 2 -35.55 10.74 -3.87
N CYS A 3 -35.56 11.65 -4.85
CA CYS A 3 -34.34 12.14 -5.52
C CYS A 3 -33.45 13.03 -4.64
N SER A 4 -34.05 13.86 -3.76
CA SER A 4 -33.32 14.71 -2.80
C SER A 4 -32.68 13.91 -1.67
N LEU A 5 -33.38 12.89 -1.16
CA LEU A 5 -32.86 11.99 -0.11
C LEU A 5 -31.70 11.12 -0.63
N GLY A 6 -31.76 10.68 -1.90
CA GLY A 6 -30.67 9.98 -2.57
C GLY A 6 -29.42 10.86 -2.72
N HIS A 7 -29.59 12.13 -3.09
CA HIS A 7 -28.50 13.10 -3.20
C HIS A 7 -27.84 13.38 -1.84
N LEU A 8 -28.65 13.54 -0.78
CA LEU A 8 -28.17 13.80 0.58
C LEU A 8 -27.46 12.57 1.18
N MET A 9 -27.98 11.36 0.92
CA MET A 9 -27.30 10.11 1.27
C MET A 9 -25.99 9.91 0.49
N ALA A 10 -25.93 10.30 -0.78
CA ALA A 10 -24.71 10.26 -1.58
C ALA A 10 -23.65 11.24 -1.05
N ILE A 11 -24.05 12.47 -0.67
CA ILE A 11 -23.16 13.46 -0.06
C ILE A 11 -22.63 12.97 1.30
N MET A 12 -23.49 12.40 2.15
CA MET A 12 -23.09 11.82 3.43
C MET A 12 -22.15 10.61 3.27
N LYS A 13 -22.39 9.74 2.27
CA LYS A 13 -21.48 8.63 1.93
C LYS A 13 -20.14 9.13 1.38
N CYS A 14 -20.16 10.17 0.55
CA CYS A 14 -18.95 10.82 0.05
C CYS A 14 -18.09 11.36 1.19
N ASN A 15 -18.69 12.06 2.15
CA ASN A 15 -17.97 12.61 3.30
C ASN A 15 -17.29 11.51 4.13
N LYS A 16 -17.98 10.38 4.36
CA LYS A 16 -17.40 9.22 5.06
C LYS A 16 -16.17 8.64 4.35
N ALA A 17 -16.19 8.57 3.02
CA ALA A 17 -15.04 8.10 2.24
C ALA A 17 -13.85 9.10 2.27
N TYR A 18 -14.13 10.42 2.28
CA TYR A 18 -13.10 11.45 2.45
C TYR A 18 -12.45 11.40 3.84
N VAL A 19 -13.25 11.28 4.89
CA VAL A 19 -12.73 11.10 6.26
C VAL A 19 -11.91 9.82 6.38
N GLY A 20 -12.41 8.72 5.78
CA GLY A 20 -11.69 7.45 5.74
C GLY A 20 -10.34 7.53 5.04
N ILE A 21 -10.25 8.21 3.89
CA ILE A 21 -8.96 8.36 3.19
C ILE A 21 -7.98 9.25 3.95
N LEU A 22 -8.45 10.34 4.58
CA LEU A 22 -7.60 11.18 5.41
C LEU A 22 -7.02 10.40 6.60
N PHE A 23 -7.86 9.59 7.26
CA PHE A 23 -7.42 8.68 8.32
C PHE A 23 -6.37 7.68 7.80
N ILE A 24 -6.61 7.07 6.63
CA ILE A 24 -5.66 6.15 5.99
C ILE A 24 -4.29 6.81 5.77
N GLN A 25 -4.25 8.05 5.26
CA GLN A 25 -2.99 8.73 5.00
C GLN A 25 -2.25 9.14 6.27
N PHE A 26 -2.98 9.55 7.32
CA PHE A 26 -2.40 9.82 8.62
C PHE A 26 -1.76 8.57 9.23
N VAL A 27 -2.48 7.44 9.25
CA VAL A 27 -1.96 6.16 9.75
C VAL A 27 -0.74 5.72 8.94
N TYR A 28 -0.74 5.91 7.61
CA TYR A 28 0.42 5.63 6.76
C TYR A 28 1.65 6.46 7.17
N ALA A 29 1.45 7.75 7.44
CA ALA A 29 2.53 8.63 7.88
C ALA A 29 3.08 8.22 9.24
N VAL A 30 2.22 7.95 10.21
CA VAL A 30 2.64 7.46 11.53
C VAL A 30 3.38 6.12 11.43
N LYS A 31 2.93 5.21 10.55
CA LYS A 31 3.63 3.94 10.29
C LYS A 31 5.07 4.17 9.83
N ALA A 32 5.31 5.12 8.93
CA ALA A 32 6.66 5.41 8.45
C ALA A 32 7.61 5.80 9.60
N LEU A 33 7.11 6.52 10.61
CA LEU A 33 7.88 6.88 11.80
C LEU A 33 8.18 5.67 12.68
N PHE A 34 7.20 4.80 12.95
CA PHE A 34 7.43 3.57 13.72
C PHE A 34 8.41 2.62 13.02
N VAL A 35 8.33 2.50 11.69
CA VAL A 35 9.31 1.73 10.90
C VAL A 35 10.71 2.34 11.08
N LYS A 36 10.84 3.66 10.91
CA LYS A 36 12.12 4.37 11.09
C LYS A 36 12.69 4.18 12.50
N LEU A 37 11.86 4.33 13.54
CA LEU A 37 12.26 4.10 14.94
C LEU A 37 12.82 2.71 15.16
N SER A 38 12.17 1.70 14.57
CA SER A 38 12.55 0.31 14.84
C SER A 38 13.81 -0.09 14.07
N ILE A 39 14.01 0.46 12.86
CA ILE A 39 15.26 0.31 12.10
C ILE A 39 16.42 1.00 12.83
N VAL A 40 16.22 2.21 13.36
CA VAL A 40 17.24 2.93 14.14
C VAL A 40 17.63 2.17 15.41
N LYS A 41 16.70 1.42 16.01
CA LYS A 41 16.98 0.51 17.13
C LYS A 41 17.67 -0.80 16.74
N GLY A 42 18.04 -0.97 15.47
CA GLY A 42 18.81 -2.13 15.00
C GLY A 42 17.97 -3.36 14.67
N MET A 43 16.64 -3.25 14.55
CA MET A 43 15.82 -4.38 14.15
C MET A 43 15.92 -4.65 12.65
N ASN A 44 16.07 -5.92 12.27
CA ASN A 44 16.13 -6.33 10.88
C ASN A 44 14.80 -6.01 10.15
N PRO A 45 14.82 -5.24 9.03
CA PRO A 45 13.62 -4.88 8.29
C PRO A 45 12.79 -6.07 7.77
N PHE A 46 13.43 -7.20 7.43
CA PHE A 46 12.70 -8.38 6.93
C PHE A 46 11.89 -9.05 8.05
N VAL A 47 12.50 -9.17 9.22
CA VAL A 47 11.86 -9.71 10.43
C VAL A 47 10.72 -8.78 10.87
N PHE A 48 10.90 -7.45 10.77
CA PHE A 48 9.82 -6.48 11.03
C PHE A 48 8.59 -6.71 10.14
N VAL A 49 8.82 -6.91 8.83
CA VAL A 49 7.74 -7.12 7.86
C VAL A 49 6.97 -8.40 8.19
N PHE A 50 7.66 -9.47 8.55
CA PHE A 50 7.03 -10.71 9.00
C PHE A 50 6.15 -10.48 10.24
N TYR A 51 6.69 -9.90 11.31
CA TYR A 51 5.92 -9.68 12.54
C TYR A 51 4.69 -8.81 12.31
N ARG A 52 4.84 -7.70 11.56
CA ARG A 52 3.72 -6.85 11.17
C ARG A 52 2.59 -7.66 10.54
N GLN A 53 2.94 -8.55 9.61
CA GLN A 53 1.99 -9.35 8.86
C GLN A 53 1.38 -10.48 9.70
N ALA A 54 2.14 -11.03 10.64
CA ALA A 54 1.67 -12.01 11.63
C ALA A 54 0.65 -11.39 12.60
N PHE A 55 0.94 -10.23 13.20
CA PHE A 55 -0.01 -9.52 14.07
C PHE A 55 -1.30 -9.12 13.34
N ALA A 56 -1.19 -8.72 12.06
CA ALA A 56 -2.35 -8.43 11.22
C ALA A 56 -3.22 -9.67 11.01
N THR A 57 -2.62 -10.80 10.67
CA THR A 57 -3.32 -12.07 10.44
C THR A 57 -3.96 -12.59 11.73
N LEU A 58 -3.22 -12.55 12.84
CA LEU A 58 -3.70 -13.00 14.15
C LEU A 58 -4.89 -12.17 14.64
N SER A 59 -4.88 -10.86 14.40
CA SER A 59 -6.01 -9.99 14.74
C SER A 59 -7.19 -10.20 13.79
N LEU A 60 -6.99 -10.20 12.47
CA LEU A 60 -8.09 -10.30 11.49
C LEU A 60 -8.74 -11.68 11.39
N ALA A 61 -7.98 -12.77 11.57
CA ALA A 61 -8.48 -14.13 11.44
C ALA A 61 -9.72 -14.43 12.32
N PRO A 62 -9.72 -14.13 13.64
CA PRO A 62 -10.92 -14.33 14.46
C PRO A 62 -12.07 -13.42 14.00
N PHE A 63 -11.84 -12.14 13.70
CA PHE A 63 -12.92 -11.25 13.24
C PHE A 63 -13.56 -11.75 11.94
N ALA A 64 -12.75 -12.21 10.97
CA ALA A 64 -13.24 -12.78 9.73
C ALA A 64 -14.05 -14.06 9.98
N PHE A 65 -13.58 -14.94 10.86
CA PHE A 65 -14.28 -16.19 11.20
C PHE A 65 -15.60 -15.95 11.94
N PHE A 66 -15.63 -15.05 12.92
CA PHE A 66 -16.82 -14.78 13.73
C PHE A 66 -17.89 -13.99 12.97
N LEU A 67 -17.51 -12.98 12.17
CA LEU A 67 -18.47 -12.15 11.44
C LEU A 67 -19.08 -12.88 10.23
N GLU A 68 -18.33 -13.77 9.58
CA GLU A 68 -18.86 -14.56 8.46
C GLU A 68 -19.58 -15.84 8.89
N ARG A 69 -19.54 -16.23 10.16
CA ARG A 69 -20.37 -17.35 10.63
C ARG A 69 -21.88 -17.03 10.57
N VAL A 70 -22.25 -15.75 10.49
CA VAL A 70 -23.64 -15.28 10.42
C VAL A 70 -24.14 -15.15 8.98
N GLU A 71 -23.25 -15.00 8.00
CA GLU A 71 -23.58 -15.00 6.56
C GLU A 71 -22.97 -16.24 5.89
N SER A 72 -23.82 -17.20 5.55
CA SER A 72 -23.51 -18.47 4.89
C SER A 72 -22.26 -18.45 4.00
N ILE A 73 -21.37 -19.39 4.31
CA ILE A 73 -20.12 -19.70 3.63
C ILE A 73 -20.36 -19.90 2.12
N SER A 74 -20.10 -18.87 1.32
CA SER A 74 -19.85 -19.03 -0.11
C SER A 74 -18.34 -19.20 -0.35
N ILE A 75 -17.84 -20.41 -0.06
CA ILE A 75 -16.55 -20.89 -0.56
C ILE A 75 -16.79 -21.47 -1.95
N ARG A 76 -16.40 -20.76 -3.02
CA ARG A 76 -15.78 -21.30 -4.25
C ARG A 76 -15.94 -20.35 -5.44
N LYS A 77 -14.93 -19.51 -5.66
CA LYS A 77 -14.46 -19.21 -7.02
C LYS A 77 -12.93 -19.23 -7.00
N TRP A 78 -12.36 -20.42 -7.21
CA TRP A 78 -10.93 -20.68 -7.27
C TRP A 78 -10.17 -19.72 -8.21
N HIS A 79 -10.84 -19.20 -9.23
CA HIS A 79 -10.28 -18.24 -10.18
C HIS A 79 -9.89 -16.88 -9.56
N GLY A 80 -10.68 -16.33 -8.64
CA GLY A 80 -10.36 -15.06 -7.97
C GLY A 80 -9.21 -15.25 -6.97
N LEU A 81 -9.26 -16.34 -6.22
CA LEU A 81 -8.19 -16.73 -5.28
C LEU A 81 -6.87 -16.98 -6.03
N ALA A 82 -6.90 -17.70 -7.15
CA ALA A 82 -5.73 -17.95 -7.98
C ALA A 82 -5.14 -16.66 -8.58
N LYS A 83 -5.96 -15.67 -8.96
CA LYS A 83 -5.47 -14.38 -9.47
C LYS A 83 -4.72 -13.57 -8.40
N VAL A 84 -5.25 -13.54 -7.18
CA VAL A 84 -4.59 -12.86 -6.05
C VAL A 84 -3.31 -13.59 -5.67
N LEU A 85 -3.38 -14.92 -5.53
CA LEU A 85 -2.23 -15.76 -5.22
C LEU A 85 -1.14 -15.63 -6.28
N GLY A 86 -1.48 -15.78 -7.56
CA GLY A 86 -0.54 -15.68 -8.68
C GLY A 86 0.14 -14.32 -8.74
N SER A 87 -0.58 -13.23 -8.47
CA SER A 87 0.00 -11.88 -8.44
C SER A 87 0.93 -11.69 -7.24
N THR A 88 0.55 -12.16 -6.05
CA THR A 88 1.42 -12.06 -4.86
C THR A 88 2.69 -12.92 -5.01
N VAL A 89 2.57 -14.10 -5.60
CA VAL A 89 3.68 -15.04 -5.83
C VAL A 89 4.60 -14.53 -6.95
N SER A 90 4.07 -13.97 -8.04
CA SER A 90 4.90 -13.40 -9.11
C SER A 90 5.69 -12.18 -8.62
N LEU A 91 5.09 -11.35 -7.76
CA LEU A 91 5.75 -10.22 -7.15
C LEU A 91 6.91 -10.65 -6.25
N GLY A 92 6.68 -11.70 -5.44
CA GLY A 92 7.73 -12.33 -4.64
C GLY A 92 8.86 -12.86 -5.53
N GLY A 93 8.53 -13.55 -6.63
CA GLY A 93 9.51 -14.05 -7.60
C GLY A 93 10.34 -12.95 -8.25
N ALA A 94 9.72 -11.81 -8.62
CA ALA A 94 10.44 -10.68 -9.20
C ALA A 94 11.41 -10.00 -8.21
N LEU A 95 11.02 -9.90 -6.93
CA LEU A 95 11.90 -9.38 -5.88
C LEU A 95 13.07 -10.32 -5.57
N VAL A 96 12.82 -11.63 -5.55
CA VAL A 96 13.88 -12.65 -5.42
C VAL A 96 14.85 -12.55 -6.60
N PHE A 97 14.33 -12.47 -7.83
CA PHE A 97 15.15 -12.35 -9.05
C PHE A 97 16.02 -11.08 -9.07
N MET A 98 15.49 -9.96 -8.58
CA MET A 98 16.20 -8.67 -8.56
C MET A 98 17.24 -8.58 -7.44
N LEU A 99 17.02 -9.24 -6.30
CA LEU A 99 17.86 -9.09 -5.10
C LEU A 99 18.81 -10.27 -4.87
N VAL A 100 18.54 -11.45 -5.44
CA VAL A 100 19.47 -12.59 -5.41
C VAL A 100 20.45 -12.45 -6.58
N GLN A 101 21.48 -11.63 -6.40
CA GLN A 101 22.67 -11.71 -7.25
C GLN A 101 23.50 -12.92 -6.82
N GLY A 102 23.24 -14.08 -7.45
CA GLY A 102 24.14 -15.24 -7.39
C GLY A 102 25.35 -15.07 -8.33
N PRO A 103 26.44 -15.81 -8.13
CA PRO A 103 27.56 -15.80 -9.07
C PRO A 103 27.10 -16.20 -10.48
N ALA A 104 27.71 -15.58 -11.49
CA ALA A 104 27.36 -15.79 -12.89
C ALA A 104 27.49 -17.28 -13.26
N VAL A 105 26.38 -17.89 -13.68
CA VAL A 105 26.34 -19.31 -14.08
C VAL A 105 27.03 -19.54 -15.43
N TYR A 106 27.27 -18.48 -16.21
CA TYR A 106 27.96 -18.54 -17.49
C TYR A 106 29.22 -17.69 -17.47
N HIS A 107 30.39 -18.33 -17.52
CA HIS A 107 31.64 -17.66 -17.84
C HIS A 107 31.68 -17.42 -19.35
N GLN A 108 31.31 -16.22 -19.79
CA GLN A 108 31.68 -15.80 -21.13
C GLN A 108 33.10 -15.23 -21.06
N ALA A 109 34.05 -16.01 -21.56
CA ALA A 109 35.44 -15.62 -21.67
C ALA A 109 35.58 -14.35 -22.51
N GLY A 110 36.20 -13.32 -21.93
CA GLY A 110 36.82 -12.23 -22.67
C GLY A 110 36.03 -10.93 -22.76
N GLN A 111 35.95 -10.18 -21.65
CA GLN A 111 36.12 -8.72 -21.71
C GLN A 111 36.97 -8.27 -20.51
N LYS A 112 38.06 -7.57 -20.81
CA LYS A 112 39.04 -7.08 -19.83
C LYS A 112 38.38 -6.07 -18.89
N GLU A 113 38.28 -6.41 -17.60
CA GLU A 113 37.99 -5.43 -16.55
C GLU A 113 39.24 -4.57 -16.30
N VAL A 114 39.11 -3.27 -16.54
CA VAL A 114 40.06 -2.28 -16.03
C VAL A 114 39.74 -2.08 -14.56
N TYR A 115 40.62 -2.59 -13.71
CA TYR A 115 40.61 -2.32 -12.27
C TYR A 115 40.88 -0.83 -12.02
N VAL A 116 39.88 -0.11 -11.52
CA VAL A 116 40.08 1.13 -10.77
C VAL A 116 39.69 0.85 -9.32
N SER A 117 40.71 0.82 -8.47
CA SER A 117 40.57 0.71 -7.00
C SER A 117 40.05 2.03 -6.39
N PRO A 118 39.50 1.98 -5.16
CA PRO A 118 38.35 2.78 -4.77
C PRO A 118 38.74 4.16 -4.22
N THR A 119 37.90 5.14 -4.49
CA THR A 119 37.80 6.36 -3.68
C THR A 119 36.40 6.41 -3.11
N GLU A 120 36.31 6.59 -1.80
CA GLU A 120 35.10 6.71 -1.01
C GLU A 120 34.10 7.68 -1.66
N GLY A 121 33.01 7.13 -2.17
CA GLY A 121 31.92 7.87 -2.78
C GLY A 121 30.83 6.89 -3.16
N HIS A 122 29.64 7.06 -2.58
CA HIS A 122 28.47 6.20 -2.77
C HIS A 122 28.31 5.81 -4.26
N SER A 123 28.47 4.51 -4.56
CA SER A 123 28.56 4.01 -5.93
C SER A 123 27.26 4.26 -6.69
N LYS A 124 27.36 4.83 -7.90
CA LYS A 124 26.21 5.05 -8.80
C LYS A 124 25.37 3.79 -9.04
N GLY A 125 25.99 2.61 -8.91
CA GLY A 125 25.32 1.31 -9.03
C GLY A 125 24.28 1.04 -7.94
N ASP A 126 24.52 1.47 -6.70
CA ASP A 126 23.60 1.25 -5.58
C ASP A 126 22.38 2.18 -5.67
N LEU A 127 22.60 3.40 -6.15
CA LEU A 127 21.56 4.40 -6.37
C LEU A 127 20.63 4.02 -7.53
N LEU A 128 21.19 3.42 -8.59
CA LEU A 128 20.42 2.85 -9.69
C LEU A 128 19.57 1.65 -9.23
N LYS A 129 20.14 0.73 -8.44
CA LYS A 129 19.42 -0.41 -7.86
C LYS A 129 18.24 0.04 -6.99
N GLY A 130 18.44 1.06 -6.14
CA GLY A 130 17.38 1.64 -5.32
C GLY A 130 16.26 2.28 -6.13
N SER A 131 16.60 2.99 -7.20
CA SER A 131 15.62 3.64 -8.10
C SER A 131 14.78 2.63 -8.87
N LEU A 132 15.41 1.57 -9.40
CA LEU A 132 14.71 0.47 -10.08
C LEU A 132 13.78 -0.29 -9.12
N ALA A 133 14.23 -0.55 -7.89
CA ALA A 133 13.41 -1.17 -6.85
C ALA A 133 12.22 -0.28 -6.45
N ALA A 134 12.41 1.03 -6.37
CA ALA A 134 11.33 1.96 -6.10
C ALA A 134 10.31 1.97 -7.26
N PHE A 135 10.76 1.98 -8.51
CA PHE A 135 9.86 1.97 -9.67
C PHE A 135 9.04 0.66 -9.74
N SER A 136 9.69 -0.49 -9.56
CA SER A 136 8.99 -1.79 -9.55
C SER A 136 8.00 -1.88 -8.39
N SER A 137 8.33 -1.35 -7.22
CA SER A 137 7.41 -1.30 -6.07
C SER A 137 6.16 -0.45 -6.34
N ASN A 138 6.30 0.66 -7.09
CA ASN A 138 5.17 1.52 -7.45
C ASN A 138 4.26 0.86 -8.49
N ILE A 139 4.83 0.16 -9.47
CA ILE A 139 4.05 -0.64 -10.43
C ILE A 139 3.27 -1.72 -9.70
N ALA A 140 3.94 -2.46 -8.82
CA ALA A 140 3.33 -3.49 -8.00
C ALA A 140 2.16 -2.97 -7.17
N TRP A 141 2.35 -1.83 -6.50
CA TRP A 141 1.32 -1.17 -5.72
C TRP A 141 0.13 -0.70 -6.58
N SER A 142 0.39 -0.23 -7.79
CA SER A 142 -0.66 0.21 -8.72
C SER A 142 -1.49 -0.98 -9.24
N LEU A 143 -0.83 -2.05 -9.66
CA LEU A 143 -1.47 -3.30 -10.09
C LEU A 143 -2.31 -3.89 -8.96
N TRP A 144 -1.78 -3.86 -7.73
CA TRP A 144 -2.48 -4.29 -6.53
C TRP A 144 -3.81 -3.53 -6.33
N ILE A 145 -3.79 -2.20 -6.42
CA ILE A 145 -5.00 -1.38 -6.26
C ILE A 145 -6.04 -1.67 -7.35
N ILE A 146 -5.60 -1.84 -8.60
CA ILE A 146 -6.50 -2.16 -9.72
C ILE A 146 -7.14 -3.54 -9.51
N MET A 147 -6.34 -4.53 -9.13
CA MET A 147 -6.82 -5.89 -8.83
C MET A 147 -7.86 -5.87 -7.69
N GLN A 148 -7.66 -5.07 -6.65
CA GLN A 148 -8.65 -4.95 -5.57
C GLN A 148 -10.00 -4.40 -6.07
N GLY A 149 -9.97 -3.48 -7.04
CA GLY A 149 -11.19 -2.93 -7.64
C GLY A 149 -12.01 -3.94 -8.46
N THR A 150 -11.37 -4.93 -9.08
CA THR A 150 -12.09 -6.02 -9.77
C THR A 150 -12.56 -7.08 -8.78
N LEU A 151 -11.73 -7.40 -7.79
CA LEU A 151 -11.98 -8.44 -6.82
C LEU A 151 -13.14 -8.12 -5.87
N VAL A 152 -13.29 -6.85 -5.46
CA VAL A 152 -14.37 -6.42 -4.58
C VAL A 152 -15.75 -6.48 -5.24
N LYS A 153 -15.82 -6.44 -6.58
CA LYS A 153 -17.07 -6.60 -7.33
C LYS A 153 -17.55 -8.05 -7.35
N GLU A 154 -16.62 -9.00 -7.38
CA GLU A 154 -16.93 -10.43 -7.36
C GLU A 154 -17.09 -10.99 -5.94
N TYR A 155 -16.45 -10.35 -4.95
CA TYR A 155 -16.39 -10.82 -3.57
C TYR A 155 -16.72 -9.70 -2.57
N PRO A 156 -17.98 -9.59 -2.11
CA PRO A 156 -18.41 -8.50 -1.22
C PRO A 156 -17.90 -8.62 0.23
N ALA A 157 -17.33 -9.78 0.62
CA ALA A 157 -16.83 -9.99 1.98
C ALA A 157 -15.41 -9.42 2.17
N LEU A 158 -15.35 -8.11 2.41
CA LEU A 158 -14.10 -7.34 2.51
C LEU A 158 -13.13 -7.84 3.59
N LEU A 159 -13.67 -8.28 4.73
CA LEU A 159 -12.87 -8.69 5.89
C LEU A 159 -12.12 -9.99 5.62
N ARG A 160 -12.77 -11.00 5.03
CA ARG A 160 -12.07 -12.24 4.64
C ARG A 160 -11.12 -12.05 3.50
N LEU A 161 -11.42 -11.17 2.55
CA LEU A 161 -10.48 -10.83 1.50
C LEU A 161 -9.19 -10.26 2.09
N THR A 162 -9.33 -9.35 3.05
CA THR A 162 -8.21 -8.77 3.79
C THR A 162 -7.48 -9.85 4.61
N ALA A 163 -8.22 -10.70 5.34
CA ALA A 163 -7.64 -11.76 6.16
C ALA A 163 -6.82 -12.76 5.33
N LEU A 164 -7.38 -13.25 4.21
CA LEU A 164 -6.69 -14.15 3.29
C LEU A 164 -5.44 -13.51 2.70
N GLN A 165 -5.54 -12.27 2.22
CA GLN A 165 -4.38 -11.53 1.75
C GLN A 165 -3.30 -11.44 2.83
N THR A 166 -3.69 -11.10 4.07
CA THR A 166 -2.73 -10.95 5.15
C THR A 166 -2.07 -12.28 5.52
N PHE A 167 -2.81 -13.38 5.44
CA PHE A 167 -2.32 -14.72 5.68
C PHE A 167 -1.27 -15.14 4.63
N PHE A 168 -1.57 -14.98 3.34
CA PHE A 168 -0.60 -15.31 2.28
C PHE A 168 0.63 -14.40 2.32
N SER A 169 0.43 -13.11 2.56
CA SER A 169 1.54 -12.16 2.75
C SER A 169 2.42 -12.57 3.94
N CYS A 170 1.81 -13.11 5.01
CA CYS A 170 2.53 -13.59 6.19
C CYS A 170 3.46 -14.74 5.81
N ILE A 171 2.93 -15.75 5.10
CA ILE A 171 3.69 -16.90 4.63
C ILE A 171 4.88 -16.46 3.76
N GLN A 172 4.64 -15.58 2.79
CA GLN A 172 5.69 -15.09 1.89
C GLN A 172 6.77 -14.32 2.66
N SER A 173 6.34 -13.41 3.55
CA SER A 173 7.28 -12.63 4.37
C SER A 173 8.05 -13.51 5.35
N ALA A 174 7.45 -14.60 5.85
CA ALA A 174 8.12 -15.57 6.72
C ALA A 174 9.22 -16.32 5.98
N ILE A 175 8.90 -16.83 4.77
CA ILE A 175 9.88 -17.52 3.91
C ILE A 175 11.04 -16.57 3.59
N TRP A 176 10.74 -15.32 3.21
CA TRP A 176 11.77 -14.34 2.88
C TRP A 176 12.61 -13.92 4.09
N ALA A 177 11.98 -13.66 5.24
CA ALA A 177 12.68 -13.32 6.47
C ALA A 177 13.57 -14.48 6.95
N ALA A 178 13.10 -15.73 6.86
CA ALA A 178 13.89 -16.92 7.19
C ALA A 178 15.06 -17.14 6.23
N ALA A 179 14.89 -16.81 4.95
CA ALA A 179 15.97 -16.87 3.97
C ALA A 179 17.02 -15.76 4.21
N ALA A 180 16.59 -14.55 4.53
CA ALA A 180 17.46 -13.39 4.71
C ALA A 180 18.17 -13.36 6.07
N GLU A 181 17.51 -13.83 7.13
CA GLU A 181 18.05 -13.83 8.50
C GLU A 181 17.91 -15.21 9.13
N ARG A 182 18.99 -16.00 9.07
CA ARG A 182 19.04 -17.34 9.66
C ARG A 182 19.39 -17.35 11.15
N ASN A 183 19.84 -16.23 11.71
CA ASN A 183 20.23 -16.17 13.12
C ASN A 183 19.00 -16.01 14.01
N ILE A 184 18.74 -17.00 14.86
CA ILE A 184 17.59 -17.03 15.79
C ILE A 184 17.60 -15.85 16.79
N SER A 185 18.76 -15.30 17.11
CA SER A 185 18.89 -14.13 17.99
C SER A 185 18.17 -12.89 17.45
N SER A 186 18.16 -12.68 16.13
CA SER A 186 17.48 -11.56 15.46
C SER A 186 15.96 -11.70 15.44
N TRP A 187 15.43 -12.91 15.71
CA TRP A 187 14.00 -13.20 15.83
C TRP A 187 13.48 -13.02 17.25
N LYS A 188 14.35 -12.72 18.23
CA LYS A 188 13.88 -12.45 19.59
C LYS A 188 13.25 -11.07 19.64
N LEU A 189 11.92 -11.04 19.66
CA LEU A 189 11.15 -9.81 19.86
C LEU A 189 11.04 -9.52 21.37
N GLY A 190 11.76 -8.49 21.82
CA GLY A 190 11.69 -8.00 23.21
C GLY A 190 10.45 -7.13 23.48
N TRP A 191 10.15 -6.91 24.77
CA TRP A 191 9.13 -5.98 25.24
C TRP A 191 9.60 -4.52 25.12
N ASP A 192 9.87 -4.10 23.89
CA ASP A 192 10.46 -2.81 23.57
C ASP A 192 9.58 -2.03 22.58
N VAL A 193 10.04 -0.83 22.21
CA VAL A 193 9.43 0.00 21.14
C VAL A 193 9.27 -0.80 19.84
N ASN A 194 10.12 -1.79 19.57
CA ASN A 194 9.99 -2.69 18.42
C ASN A 194 8.68 -3.48 18.45
N LEU A 195 8.26 -4.00 19.62
CA LEU A 195 6.97 -4.68 19.79
C LEU A 195 5.82 -3.71 19.55
N LEU A 196 5.87 -2.52 20.18
CA LEU A 196 4.87 -1.48 19.97
C LEU A 196 4.72 -1.10 18.48
N SER A 197 5.85 -0.94 17.78
CA SER A 197 5.88 -0.66 16.35
C SER A 197 5.24 -1.75 15.52
N VAL A 198 5.59 -3.03 15.73
CA VAL A 198 5.01 -4.13 14.93
C VAL A 198 3.54 -4.33 15.25
N THR A 199 3.11 -4.15 16.50
CA THR A 199 1.70 -4.26 16.90
C THR A 199 0.88 -3.13 16.28
N TYR A 200 1.33 -1.88 16.36
CA TYR A 200 0.67 -0.75 15.70
C TYR A 200 0.61 -0.93 14.18
N CYS A 201 1.75 -1.26 13.54
CA CYS A 201 1.82 -1.44 12.10
C CYS A 201 1.03 -2.66 11.61
N GLY A 202 0.92 -3.71 12.43
CA GLY A 202 0.18 -4.91 12.13
C GLY A 202 -1.32 -4.69 12.24
N ILE A 203 -1.79 -4.30 13.41
CA ILE A 203 -3.23 -4.20 13.71
C ILE A 203 -3.85 -2.98 13.01
N ILE A 204 -3.27 -1.80 13.21
CA ILE A 204 -3.88 -0.55 12.74
C ILE A 204 -3.57 -0.33 11.25
N PHE A 205 -2.29 -0.34 10.88
CA PHE A 205 -1.91 -0.08 9.50
C PHE A 205 -2.29 -1.25 8.58
N THR A 206 -1.97 -2.49 8.94
CA THR A 206 -2.22 -3.62 8.01
C THR A 206 -3.65 -4.14 8.16
N GLY A 207 -4.19 -4.25 9.37
CA GLY A 207 -5.56 -4.72 9.60
C GLY A 207 -6.62 -3.70 9.17
N ILE A 208 -6.75 -2.63 9.95
CA ILE A 208 -7.83 -1.63 9.78
C ILE A 208 -7.69 -0.88 8.47
N THR A 209 -6.49 -0.41 8.14
CA THR A 209 -6.31 0.46 6.96
C THR A 209 -6.48 -0.32 5.65
N TYR A 210 -6.08 -1.59 5.56
CA TYR A 210 -6.27 -2.35 4.32
C TYR A 210 -7.74 -2.64 4.07
N TRP A 211 -8.47 -3.05 5.11
CA TRP A 211 -9.92 -3.19 5.04
C TRP A 211 -10.58 -1.88 4.62
N LEU A 212 -10.20 -0.75 5.24
CA LEU A 212 -10.76 0.56 4.91
C LEU A 212 -10.38 1.01 3.50
N ARG A 213 -9.18 0.66 2.99
CA ARG A 213 -8.77 0.91 1.61
C ARG A 213 -9.66 0.16 0.63
N ILE A 214 -9.89 -1.13 0.86
CA ILE A 214 -10.77 -1.93 -0.01
C ILE A 214 -12.19 -1.37 0.03
N TRP A 215 -12.69 -0.96 1.20
CA TRP A 215 -13.98 -0.29 1.33
C TRP A 215 -14.05 1.03 0.54
N VAL A 216 -13.00 1.86 0.59
CA VAL A 216 -12.92 3.10 -0.22
C VAL A 216 -12.89 2.78 -1.71
N ILE A 217 -12.15 1.74 -2.13
CA ILE A 217 -12.10 1.28 -3.52
C ILE A 217 -13.48 0.81 -3.99
N GLU A 218 -14.22 0.10 -3.15
CA GLU A 218 -15.59 -0.33 -3.45
C GLU A 218 -16.52 0.88 -3.69
N LYS A 219 -16.41 1.93 -2.89
CA LYS A 219 -17.31 3.09 -2.95
C LYS A 219 -16.95 4.13 -3.99
N LYS A 220 -15.67 4.40 -4.21
CA LYS A 220 -15.18 5.49 -5.07
C LYS A 220 -14.22 5.05 -6.18
N GLY A 221 -13.90 3.77 -6.23
CA GLY A 221 -12.99 3.20 -7.20
C GLY A 221 -11.50 3.32 -6.82
N PRO A 222 -10.65 2.56 -7.53
CA PRO A 222 -9.20 2.50 -7.27
C PRO A 222 -8.47 3.82 -7.53
N VAL A 223 -8.92 4.59 -8.52
CA VAL A 223 -8.32 5.90 -8.87
C VAL A 223 -8.46 6.88 -7.71
N PHE A 224 -9.56 6.82 -6.97
CA PHE A 224 -9.78 7.69 -5.81
C PHE A 224 -8.73 7.46 -4.72
N LEU A 225 -8.36 6.21 -4.45
CA LEU A 225 -7.30 5.90 -3.50
C LEU A 225 -5.94 6.43 -3.97
N ALA A 226 -5.61 6.23 -5.25
CA ALA A 226 -4.33 6.62 -5.83
C ALA A 226 -4.10 8.14 -5.72
N MET A 227 -5.13 8.96 -5.99
CA MET A 227 -5.08 10.42 -5.89
C MET A 227 -4.50 10.92 -4.57
N PHE A 228 -4.91 10.33 -3.44
CA PHE A 228 -4.52 10.83 -2.11
C PHE A 228 -3.17 10.26 -1.63
N THR A 229 -2.54 9.35 -2.37
CA THR A 229 -1.25 8.74 -1.95
C THR A 229 -0.16 9.78 -1.67
N PRO A 230 0.04 10.83 -2.50
CA PRO A 230 1.00 11.90 -2.23
C PRO A 230 0.79 12.62 -0.90
N LEU A 231 -0.46 12.68 -0.39
CA LEU A 231 -0.75 13.32 0.89
C LEU A 231 -0.05 12.60 2.05
N SER A 232 0.09 11.26 1.99
CA SER A 232 0.85 10.55 3.02
C SER A 232 2.34 10.88 2.99
N LEU A 233 2.93 11.14 1.83
CA LEU A 233 4.32 11.59 1.72
C LEU A 233 4.50 12.96 2.37
N LEU A 234 3.59 13.91 2.11
CA LEU A 234 3.60 15.23 2.74
C LEU A 234 3.46 15.14 4.26
N LEU A 235 2.47 14.38 4.75
CA LEU A 235 2.29 14.17 6.19
C LEU A 235 3.50 13.48 6.82
N THR A 236 4.10 12.50 6.14
CA THR A 236 5.31 11.82 6.62
C THR A 236 6.48 12.78 6.73
N ALA A 237 6.71 13.60 5.71
CA ALA A 237 7.79 14.58 5.71
C ALA A 237 7.62 15.60 6.84
N LEU A 238 6.40 16.12 7.03
CA LEU A 238 6.08 17.05 8.12
C LEU A 238 6.31 16.41 9.50
N LEU A 239 5.77 15.21 9.74
CA LEU A 239 5.94 14.53 11.02
C LEU A 239 7.40 14.14 11.28
N SER A 240 8.14 13.69 10.26
CA SER A 240 9.57 13.37 10.38
C SER A 240 10.38 14.61 10.74
N ALA A 241 10.10 15.75 10.09
CA ALA A 241 10.78 17.01 10.37
C ALA A 241 10.53 17.50 11.81
N ILE A 242 9.28 17.42 12.29
CA ILE A 242 8.93 17.86 13.65
C ILE A 242 9.57 16.95 14.71
N LEU A 243 9.49 15.63 14.53
CA LEU A 243 9.92 14.67 15.56
C LEU A 243 11.43 14.43 15.60
N TRP A 244 12.09 14.34 14.44
CA TRP A 244 13.54 14.11 14.37
C TRP A 244 14.35 15.40 14.27
N LYS A 245 13.70 16.57 14.18
CA LYS A 245 14.35 17.87 13.93
C LYS A 245 15.32 17.82 12.75
N GLU A 246 15.02 16.99 11.75
CA GLU A 246 15.85 16.84 10.56
C GLU A 246 15.82 18.14 9.75
N THR A 247 16.99 18.55 9.26
CA THR A 247 17.12 19.73 8.40
C THR A 247 16.37 19.47 7.10
N LEU A 248 15.21 20.12 6.95
CA LEU A 248 14.44 20.12 5.72
C LEU A 248 15.27 20.79 4.62
N HIS A 249 15.66 19.99 3.64
CA HIS A 249 16.37 20.50 2.47
C HIS A 249 15.39 21.24 1.57
N TRP A 250 15.84 22.30 0.90
CA TRP A 250 15.03 23.07 -0.06
C TRP A 250 14.38 22.20 -1.15
N GLY A 251 15.04 21.10 -1.55
CA GLY A 251 14.47 20.12 -2.48
C GLY A 251 13.20 19.42 -1.95
N SER A 252 13.11 19.14 -0.65
CA SER A 252 11.89 18.56 -0.05
C SER A 252 10.77 19.59 0.05
N VAL A 253 11.10 20.87 0.27
CA VAL A 253 10.13 21.98 0.25
C VAL A 253 9.57 22.17 -1.16
N GLY A 254 10.44 22.26 -2.16
CA GLY A 254 10.05 22.36 -3.57
C GLY A 254 9.24 21.16 -4.05
N GLY A 255 9.69 19.94 -3.72
CA GLY A 255 8.93 18.72 -4.01
C GLY A 255 7.57 18.69 -3.31
N GLY A 256 7.49 19.18 -2.07
CA GLY A 256 6.23 19.28 -1.34
C GLY A 256 5.23 20.22 -2.02
N LEU A 257 5.67 21.40 -2.45
CA LEU A 257 4.83 22.34 -3.21
C LEU A 257 4.35 21.74 -4.53
N LEU A 258 5.22 20.99 -5.22
CA LEU A 258 4.88 20.33 -6.49
C LEU A 258 3.84 19.22 -6.29
N LEU A 259 3.94 18.44 -5.21
CA LEU A 259 2.92 17.45 -4.84
C LEU A 259 1.56 18.09 -4.52
N VAL A 260 1.54 19.21 -3.79
CA VAL A 260 0.30 19.96 -3.51
C VAL A 260 -0.30 20.52 -4.80
N GLY A 261 0.51 21.14 -5.65
CA GLY A 261 0.08 21.66 -6.94
C GLY A 261 -0.48 20.57 -7.85
N GLY A 262 0.19 19.42 -7.93
CA GLY A 262 -0.29 18.26 -8.70
C GLY A 262 -1.61 17.69 -8.18
N LEU A 263 -1.74 17.53 -6.85
CA LEU A 263 -2.98 17.07 -6.24
C LEU A 263 -4.15 18.05 -6.50
N TYR A 264 -3.89 19.35 -6.35
CA TYR A 264 -4.88 20.40 -6.61
C TYR A 264 -5.31 20.40 -8.08
N GLY A 265 -4.35 20.39 -9.02
CA GLY A 265 -4.64 20.35 -10.45
C GLY A 265 -5.46 19.12 -10.84
N PHE A 266 -5.15 17.95 -10.26
CA PHE A 266 -5.92 16.73 -10.49
C PHE A 266 -7.34 16.84 -9.94
N LEU A 267 -7.53 17.30 -8.69
CA LEU A 267 -8.85 17.48 -8.09
C LEU A 267 -9.70 18.50 -8.86
N TRP A 268 -9.08 19.57 -9.34
CA TRP A 268 -9.71 20.56 -10.21
C TRP A 268 -10.17 19.95 -11.54
N GLY A 269 -9.31 19.14 -12.17
CA GLY A 269 -9.65 18.38 -13.38
C GLY A 269 -10.84 17.46 -13.18
N LYS A 270 -10.79 16.62 -12.13
CA LYS A 270 -11.89 15.73 -11.73
C LYS A 270 -13.20 16.46 -11.46
N HIS A 271 -13.14 17.57 -10.73
CA HIS A 271 -14.33 18.36 -10.44
C HIS A 271 -14.94 18.96 -11.73
N LYS A 272 -14.12 19.26 -12.73
CA LYS A 272 -14.58 19.76 -14.04
C LYS A 272 -15.21 18.63 -14.87
N GLU A 273 -14.64 17.43 -14.86
CA GLU A 273 -15.22 16.21 -15.44
C GLU A 273 -16.58 15.88 -14.81
N ASP A 274 -16.66 15.80 -13.47
CA ASP A 274 -17.91 15.48 -12.75
C ASP A 274 -19.02 16.53 -13.02
N LYS A 275 -18.64 17.79 -13.25
CA LYS A 275 -19.59 18.84 -13.67
C LYS A 275 -20.04 18.66 -15.12
N ALA A 276 -19.13 18.31 -16.02
CA ALA A 276 -19.46 18.06 -17.42
C ALA A 276 -20.40 16.86 -17.57
N GLU A 277 -20.11 15.72 -16.92
CA GLU A 277 -20.99 14.54 -16.92
C GLU A 277 -22.39 14.86 -16.39
N LYS A 278 -22.50 15.67 -15.32
CA LYS A 278 -23.81 16.08 -14.78
C LYS A 278 -24.60 17.00 -15.73
N ILE A 279 -23.91 17.83 -16.51
CA ILE A 279 -24.55 18.69 -17.51
C ILE A 279 -25.02 17.84 -18.69
N GLU A 280 -24.18 16.89 -19.14
CA GLU A 280 -24.47 15.98 -20.25
C GLU A 280 -25.64 15.03 -19.93
N GLN A 281 -25.67 14.46 -18.72
CA GLN A 281 -26.80 13.66 -18.22
C GLN A 281 -28.09 14.47 -18.18
N LYS A 282 -28.03 15.72 -17.69
CA LYS A 282 -29.19 16.61 -17.61
C LYS A 282 -29.72 16.98 -19.01
N SER A 283 -28.86 17.12 -20.01
CA SER A 283 -29.29 17.31 -21.40
C SER A 283 -29.95 16.07 -22.00
N LEU A 284 -29.45 14.86 -21.72
CA LEU A 284 -30.08 13.62 -22.16
C LEU A 284 -31.47 13.43 -21.54
N ASP A 285 -31.60 13.64 -20.23
CA ASP A 285 -32.89 13.52 -19.52
C ASP A 285 -33.92 14.54 -20.06
N THR A 286 -33.47 15.73 -20.48
CA THR A 286 -34.35 16.77 -21.07
C THR A 286 -34.84 16.40 -22.47
N VAL A 287 -34.00 15.72 -23.27
CA VAL A 287 -34.38 15.28 -24.62
C VAL A 287 -35.40 14.14 -24.54
N GLU A 288 -35.24 13.21 -23.58
CA GLU A 288 -36.15 12.08 -23.37
C GLU A 288 -37.53 12.50 -22.82
N GLU A 289 -37.63 13.61 -22.08
CA GLU A 289 -38.92 14.19 -21.65
C GLU A 289 -39.67 14.93 -22.79
N THR A 290 -39.00 15.28 -23.89
CA THR A 290 -39.60 16.02 -25.02
C THR A 290 -40.06 15.15 -26.19
N VAL A 291 -39.83 13.84 -26.12
CA VAL A 291 -40.26 12.82 -27.11
C VAL A 291 -41.42 12.01 -26.55
#